data_AF-A0A971AQT1-F1
#
_entry.id   AF-A0A971AQT1-F1
#
_cell.length_a   1.000
_cell.length_b   1.000
_cell.length_c   1.000
_cell.angle_alpha   90.00
_cell.angle_beta   90.00
_cell.angle_gamma   90.00
#
_symmetry.space_group_name_H-M   'P 1'
#
loop_
_entity.id
_entity.type
_entity.pdbx_description
1 polymer ?
#
loop_
_entity_poly.entity_id
_entity_poly.type
_entity_poly.pdbx_seq_one_letter_code
_entity_poly.pdbx_strand_id
1 'polypeptide(L)'
;MSVKVGIPRALFYYYLFPLWKAFFEYLGAQVVVSPPTNKEILNMGVRESVDEACLPVKIYYGHVMYIKDKVDLLFLPRLVSIEKKAYICPKFMGLPDMIRSNLTGLPPVINVDVNAVKGQRAYKKAFFEMGSHFSSSFRKINRAWNEAFKLQSRFEELLVSGYFPLEAIGILESGHKGEKDKHDAAHEIAVLGHGYTIYDNFLSLNTIKHLKEMGAKINTVENLPLNIIERTAAKLPKRMFWTMGKRILGAALYYLERSQIDGIVYVTVFGCGPDSMIADLTERYARRRGMPFILITLDEHSGEAGVITRLEAFMDMLAWSGKNENHFSSHGKLVDIC
;
A
#
# COMPACT_ATOMS: atom_id res chain seq x y z
N MET A 1 -30.14 -5.87 -17.03
CA MET A 1 -29.36 -6.04 -15.78
C MET A 1 -28.18 -5.07 -15.83
N SER A 2 -27.76 -4.51 -14.69
CA SER A 2 -26.55 -3.68 -14.62
C SER A 2 -25.32 -4.57 -14.83
N VAL A 3 -24.34 -4.10 -15.62
CA VAL A 3 -23.09 -4.82 -15.89
C VAL A 3 -22.26 -4.90 -14.61
N LYS A 4 -21.80 -6.10 -14.24
CA LYS A 4 -20.96 -6.35 -13.08
C LYS A 4 -19.48 -6.21 -13.43
N VAL A 5 -18.79 -5.28 -12.77
CA VAL A 5 -17.36 -5.04 -12.93
C VAL A 5 -16.61 -5.56 -11.71
N GLY A 6 -15.75 -6.54 -11.92
CA GLY A 6 -14.89 -7.11 -10.89
C GLY A 6 -13.65 -6.29 -10.62
N ILE A 7 -13.42 -5.91 -9.36
CA ILE A 7 -12.20 -5.27 -8.88
C ILE A 7 -11.54 -6.19 -7.85
N PRO A 8 -10.36 -6.76 -8.14
CA PRO A 8 -9.59 -7.52 -7.15
C PRO A 8 -9.18 -6.64 -5.96
N ARG A 9 -9.43 -7.11 -4.73
CA ARG A 9 -9.02 -6.50 -3.45
C ARG A 9 -7.52 -6.71 -3.17
N ALA A 10 -6.68 -6.28 -4.09
CA ALA A 10 -5.23 -6.40 -3.97
C ALA A 10 -4.51 -5.23 -4.63
N LEU A 11 -3.23 -5.06 -4.30
CA LEU A 11 -2.35 -4.06 -4.90
C LEU A 11 -2.92 -2.63 -4.80
N PHE A 12 -3.19 -1.96 -5.92
CA PHE A 12 -3.69 -0.58 -5.94
C PHE A 12 -5.12 -0.41 -5.43
N TYR A 13 -5.83 -1.49 -5.08
CA TYR A 13 -7.08 -1.42 -4.32
C TYR A 13 -6.96 -0.48 -3.11
N TYR A 14 -5.92 -0.64 -2.29
CA TYR A 14 -5.71 0.14 -1.07
C TYR A 14 -5.40 1.62 -1.33
N TYR A 15 -5.23 2.03 -2.58
CA TYR A 15 -4.87 3.40 -2.97
C TYR A 15 -5.94 4.10 -3.80
N LEU A 16 -6.63 3.37 -4.68
CA LEU A 16 -7.47 3.93 -5.73
C LEU A 16 -8.87 3.31 -5.80
N PHE A 17 -9.22 2.41 -4.87
CA PHE A 17 -10.54 1.78 -4.90
C PHE A 17 -11.71 2.77 -4.87
N PRO A 18 -11.74 3.82 -4.03
CA PRO A 18 -12.83 4.81 -4.05
C PRO A 18 -13.01 5.47 -5.41
N LEU A 19 -11.90 5.83 -6.08
CA LEU A 19 -11.92 6.39 -7.43
C LEU A 19 -12.56 5.41 -8.43
N TRP A 20 -12.07 4.18 -8.48
CA TRP A 20 -12.54 3.18 -9.45
C TRP A 20 -14.00 2.80 -9.21
N LYS A 21 -14.36 2.55 -7.95
CA LYS A 21 -15.72 2.19 -7.56
C LYS A 21 -16.71 3.26 -8.01
N ALA A 22 -16.48 4.51 -7.59
CA ALA A 22 -17.35 5.62 -7.94
C ALA A 22 -17.44 5.81 -9.46
N PHE A 23 -16.31 5.74 -10.17
CA PHE A 23 -16.30 5.91 -11.62
C PHE A 23 -17.22 4.90 -12.34
N PHE A 24 -17.13 3.62 -12.00
CA PHE A 24 -17.96 2.58 -12.61
C PHE A 24 -19.44 2.68 -12.18
N GLU A 25 -19.70 2.96 -10.90
CA GLU A 25 -21.07 3.13 -10.39
C GLU A 25 -21.78 4.34 -11.02
N TYR A 26 -21.09 5.48 -11.19
CA TYR A 26 -21.64 6.64 -11.91
C TYR A 26 -21.96 6.36 -13.38
N LEU A 27 -21.27 5.40 -13.99
CA LEU A 27 -21.56 4.96 -15.36
C LEU A 27 -22.73 3.97 -15.43
N GLY A 28 -23.18 3.44 -14.29
CA GLY A 28 -24.32 2.52 -14.16
C GLY A 28 -23.93 1.06 -14.02
N ALA A 29 -22.65 0.77 -13.75
CA ALA A 29 -22.17 -0.58 -13.47
C ALA A 29 -22.30 -0.93 -11.99
N GLN A 30 -22.46 -2.23 -11.69
CA GLN A 30 -22.35 -2.76 -10.34
C GLN A 30 -20.91 -3.18 -10.08
N VAL A 31 -20.28 -2.63 -9.05
CA VAL A 31 -18.92 -3.01 -8.68
C VAL A 31 -18.94 -4.21 -7.75
N VAL A 32 -18.20 -5.25 -8.10
CA VAL A 32 -18.03 -6.48 -7.31
C VAL A 32 -16.57 -6.58 -6.89
N VAL A 33 -16.32 -6.77 -5.61
CA VAL A 33 -14.97 -6.84 -5.05
C VAL A 33 -14.76 -8.23 -4.46
N SER A 34 -13.55 -8.77 -4.59
CA SER A 34 -13.17 -10.01 -3.90
C SER A 34 -13.15 -9.79 -2.37
N PRO A 35 -13.36 -10.85 -1.57
CA PRO A 35 -13.36 -10.74 -0.11
C PRO A 35 -11.96 -10.37 0.41
N PRO A 36 -11.81 -10.06 1.71
CA PRO A 36 -10.50 -10.02 2.34
C PRO A 36 -9.68 -11.26 1.99
N THR A 37 -8.37 -11.08 1.77
CA THR A 37 -7.45 -12.17 1.51
C THR A 37 -7.57 -13.24 2.61
N ASN A 38 -7.60 -14.50 2.21
CA ASN A 38 -7.64 -15.65 3.10
C ASN A 38 -6.76 -16.77 2.52
N LYS A 39 -6.67 -17.91 3.23
CA LYS A 39 -5.82 -19.02 2.81
C LYS A 39 -6.24 -19.60 1.45
N GLU A 40 -7.53 -19.61 1.14
CA GLU A 40 -8.05 -20.08 -0.15
C GLU A 40 -7.56 -19.20 -1.31
N ILE A 41 -7.69 -17.88 -1.17
CA ILE A 41 -7.18 -16.89 -2.14
C ILE A 41 -5.66 -17.02 -2.29
N LEU A 42 -4.92 -17.13 -1.19
CA LEU A 42 -3.48 -17.35 -1.26
C LEU A 42 -3.16 -18.61 -2.08
N ASN A 43 -3.80 -19.74 -1.76
CA ASN A 43 -3.51 -21.02 -2.39
C ASN A 43 -3.86 -21.00 -3.89
N MET A 44 -4.98 -20.40 -4.28
CA MET A 44 -5.31 -20.16 -5.70
C MET A 44 -4.24 -19.30 -6.37
N GLY A 45 -3.81 -18.24 -5.69
CA GLY A 45 -2.77 -17.34 -6.17
C GLY A 45 -1.44 -18.05 -6.43
N VAL A 46 -0.96 -18.81 -5.44
CA VAL A 46 0.30 -19.56 -5.53
C VAL A 46 0.26 -20.59 -6.65
N ARG A 47 -0.87 -21.30 -6.81
CA ARG A 47 -1.04 -22.32 -7.85
C ARG A 47 -0.97 -21.76 -9.27
N GLU A 48 -1.57 -20.59 -9.49
CA GLU A 48 -1.79 -20.06 -10.84
C GLU A 48 -0.75 -19.00 -11.25
N SER A 49 -0.02 -18.44 -10.29
CA SER A 49 1.02 -17.45 -10.54
C SER A 49 2.33 -18.07 -11.04
N VAL A 50 3.16 -17.25 -11.69
CA VAL A 50 4.56 -17.62 -11.95
C VAL A 50 5.36 -17.68 -10.65
N ASP A 51 6.28 -18.65 -10.53
CA ASP A 51 7.03 -18.91 -9.29
C ASP A 51 7.79 -17.68 -8.76
N GLU A 52 8.41 -16.91 -9.67
CA GLU A 52 9.19 -15.71 -9.35
C GLU A 52 8.34 -14.47 -9.00
N ALA A 53 7.01 -14.56 -9.03
CA ALA A 53 6.14 -13.46 -8.62
C ALA A 53 6.35 -13.13 -7.12
N CYS A 54 6.23 -11.85 -6.76
CA CYS A 54 6.23 -11.51 -5.34
C CYS A 54 4.87 -11.87 -4.72
N LEU A 55 4.84 -12.09 -3.42
CA LEU A 55 3.64 -12.50 -2.70
C LEU A 55 2.38 -11.64 -3.01
N PRO A 56 2.44 -10.29 -3.06
CA PRO A 56 1.27 -9.47 -3.43
C PRO A 56 0.73 -9.75 -4.83
N VAL A 57 1.61 -10.08 -5.79
CA VAL A 57 1.20 -10.45 -7.15
C VAL A 57 0.54 -11.83 -7.14
N LYS A 58 1.07 -12.80 -6.39
CA LYS A 58 0.41 -14.11 -6.23
C LYS A 58 -0.97 -13.96 -5.61
N ILE A 59 -1.11 -13.15 -4.56
CA ILE A 59 -2.42 -12.85 -3.96
C ILE A 59 -3.36 -12.19 -4.98
N TYR A 60 -2.87 -11.31 -5.84
CA TYR A 60 -3.67 -10.73 -6.93
C TYR A 60 -4.22 -11.79 -7.88
N TYR A 61 -3.42 -12.80 -8.27
CA TYR A 61 -3.90 -13.96 -9.05
C TYR A 61 -5.05 -14.67 -8.33
N GLY A 62 -4.90 -14.91 -7.02
CA GLY A 62 -5.93 -15.54 -6.21
C GLY A 62 -7.23 -14.75 -6.19
N HIS A 63 -7.15 -13.43 -6.05
CA HIS A 63 -8.33 -12.56 -6.08
C HIS A 63 -9.00 -12.55 -7.45
N VAL A 64 -8.23 -12.55 -8.55
CA VAL A 64 -8.78 -12.67 -9.91
C VAL A 64 -9.49 -14.00 -10.08
N MET A 65 -8.87 -15.11 -9.68
CA MET A 65 -9.46 -16.44 -9.74
C MET A 65 -10.75 -16.54 -8.92
N TYR A 66 -10.80 -15.90 -7.75
CA TYR A 66 -12.00 -15.90 -6.92
C TYR A 66 -13.20 -15.20 -7.59
N ILE A 67 -12.97 -14.13 -8.36
CA ILE A 67 -14.05 -13.27 -8.89
C ILE A 67 -14.37 -13.48 -10.37
N LYS A 68 -13.50 -14.15 -11.14
CA LYS A 68 -13.63 -14.22 -12.61
C LYS A 68 -14.99 -14.77 -13.08
N ASP A 69 -15.57 -15.73 -12.35
CA ASP A 69 -16.84 -16.38 -12.70
C ASP A 69 -18.06 -15.66 -12.08
N LYS A 70 -17.86 -14.53 -11.39
CA LYS A 70 -18.88 -13.77 -10.65
C LYS A 70 -19.19 -12.40 -11.29
N VAL A 71 -18.51 -12.05 -12.37
CA VAL A 71 -18.51 -10.71 -12.97
C VAL A 71 -18.59 -10.78 -14.49
N ASP A 72 -19.18 -9.76 -15.10
CA ASP A 72 -19.32 -9.66 -16.56
C ASP A 72 -18.05 -9.06 -17.20
N LEU A 73 -17.36 -8.18 -16.47
CA LEU A 73 -16.12 -7.54 -16.87
C LEU A 73 -15.11 -7.61 -15.72
N LEU A 74 -13.84 -7.90 -16.03
CA LEU A 74 -12.76 -7.81 -15.05
C LEU A 74 -11.98 -6.50 -15.24
N PHE A 75 -11.86 -5.70 -14.19
CA PHE A 75 -11.03 -4.50 -14.22
C PHE A 75 -9.58 -4.83 -13.90
N LEU A 76 -8.71 -4.63 -14.89
CA LEU A 76 -7.29 -4.98 -14.83
C LEU A 76 -6.46 -3.90 -15.53
N PRO A 77 -6.31 -2.71 -14.93
CA PRO A 77 -5.62 -1.60 -15.56
C PRO A 77 -4.11 -1.83 -15.62
N ARG A 78 -3.47 -1.38 -16.69
CA ARG A 78 -2.01 -1.29 -16.77
C ARG A 78 -1.54 0.03 -16.16
N LEU A 79 -1.07 -0.03 -14.92
CA LEU A 79 -0.53 1.13 -14.23
C LEU A 79 0.96 1.31 -14.58
N VAL A 80 1.26 2.11 -15.59
CA VAL A 80 2.64 2.47 -15.97
C VAL A 80 3.18 3.58 -15.05
N SER A 81 2.35 4.60 -14.83
CA SER A 81 2.69 5.74 -14.01
C SER A 81 1.44 6.49 -13.56
N ILE A 82 1.40 6.86 -12.29
CA ILE A 82 0.30 7.66 -11.70
C ILE A 82 0.72 9.10 -11.35
N GLU A 83 1.99 9.45 -11.59
CA GLU A 83 2.53 10.79 -11.33
C GLU A 83 3.67 11.13 -12.30
N LYS A 84 3.97 12.41 -12.49
CA LYS A 84 5.05 12.79 -13.42
C LYS A 84 6.42 12.33 -12.91
N LYS A 85 7.29 11.92 -13.84
CA LYS A 85 8.70 11.56 -13.58
C LYS A 85 8.91 10.38 -12.63
N ALA A 86 7.91 9.51 -12.47
CA ALA A 86 8.04 8.26 -11.73
C ALA A 86 7.18 7.17 -12.36
N TYR A 87 7.57 5.92 -12.12
CA TYR A 87 6.95 4.73 -12.68
C TYR A 87 6.49 3.79 -11.57
N ILE A 88 5.57 2.88 -11.91
CA ILE A 88 5.21 1.77 -11.02
C ILE A 88 6.20 0.61 -11.22
N CYS A 89 6.22 -0.33 -10.28
CA CYS A 89 7.00 -1.57 -10.38
C CYS A 89 6.75 -2.31 -11.71
N PRO A 90 7.79 -2.88 -12.36
CA PRO A 90 7.64 -3.65 -13.60
C PRO A 90 6.62 -4.79 -13.52
N LYS A 91 6.51 -5.49 -12.39
CA LYS A 91 5.52 -6.56 -12.20
C LYS A 91 4.07 -6.04 -12.31
N PHE A 92 3.81 -4.79 -11.93
CA PHE A 92 2.49 -4.17 -12.08
C PHE A 92 2.26 -3.69 -13.51
N MET A 93 3.31 -3.17 -14.16
CA MET A 93 3.24 -2.76 -15.56
C MET A 93 2.97 -3.96 -16.47
N GLY A 94 3.47 -5.16 -16.13
CA GLY A 94 3.18 -6.40 -16.84
C GLY A 94 1.98 -7.18 -16.31
N LEU A 95 1.36 -6.76 -15.20
CA LEU A 95 0.33 -7.53 -14.49
C LEU A 95 -0.85 -7.92 -15.40
N PRO A 96 -1.40 -7.03 -16.25
CA PRO A 96 -2.49 -7.41 -17.14
C PRO A 96 -2.12 -8.53 -18.12
N ASP A 97 -0.90 -8.50 -18.65
CA ASP A 97 -0.43 -9.51 -19.60
C ASP A 97 -0.12 -10.82 -18.90
N MET A 98 0.51 -10.76 -17.72
CA MET A 98 0.79 -11.93 -16.89
C MET A 98 -0.50 -12.68 -16.57
N ILE A 99 -1.53 -11.98 -16.10
CA ILE A 99 -2.84 -12.57 -15.78
C ILE A 99 -3.50 -13.17 -17.03
N ARG A 100 -3.52 -12.45 -18.14
CA ARG A 100 -4.17 -12.92 -19.39
C ARG A 100 -3.45 -14.10 -20.04
N SER A 101 -2.15 -14.23 -19.82
CA SER A 101 -1.34 -15.31 -20.40
C SER A 101 -1.40 -16.57 -19.57
N ASN A 102 -1.48 -16.45 -18.24
CA ASN A 102 -1.48 -17.61 -17.33
C ASN A 102 -2.89 -18.11 -16.98
N LEU A 103 -3.90 -17.24 -16.93
CA LEU A 103 -5.26 -17.64 -16.52
C LEU A 103 -6.17 -17.90 -17.72
N THR A 104 -6.88 -19.03 -17.67
CA THR A 104 -7.93 -19.39 -18.64
C THR A 104 -9.33 -19.07 -18.13
N GLY A 105 -10.26 -18.82 -19.04
CA GLY A 105 -11.67 -18.56 -18.71
C GLY A 105 -11.89 -17.21 -18.05
N LEU A 106 -11.07 -16.20 -18.39
CA LEU A 106 -11.30 -14.83 -17.92
C LEU A 106 -12.51 -14.21 -18.66
N PRO A 107 -13.36 -13.44 -17.96
CA PRO A 107 -14.34 -12.58 -18.63
C PRO A 107 -13.62 -11.49 -19.42
N PRO A 108 -14.32 -10.75 -20.31
CA PRO A 108 -13.73 -9.62 -21.01
C PRO A 108 -13.08 -8.63 -20.04
N VAL A 109 -11.85 -8.22 -20.37
CA VAL A 109 -11.00 -7.45 -19.47
C VAL A 109 -10.99 -5.98 -19.88
N ILE A 110 -11.25 -5.10 -18.92
CA ILE A 110 -11.00 -3.66 -19.05
C ILE A 110 -9.53 -3.40 -18.77
N ASN A 111 -8.70 -3.49 -19.81
CA ASN A 111 -7.25 -3.27 -19.76
C ASN A 111 -6.90 -1.93 -20.40
N VAL A 112 -6.63 -0.92 -19.58
CA VAL A 112 -6.30 0.43 -20.04
C VAL A 112 -4.95 0.87 -19.49
N ASP A 113 -4.15 1.50 -20.36
CA ASP A 113 -2.85 2.06 -20.02
C ASP A 113 -2.99 3.39 -19.28
N VAL A 114 -2.72 3.38 -17.97
CA VAL A 114 -2.64 4.58 -17.13
C VAL A 114 -1.18 5.04 -17.08
N ASN A 115 -0.89 6.15 -17.77
CA ASN A 115 0.47 6.69 -17.87
C ASN A 115 0.50 8.22 -17.73
N ALA A 116 0.77 8.68 -16.52
CA ALA A 116 0.88 10.11 -16.19
C ALA A 116 2.16 10.78 -16.74
N VAL A 117 3.22 10.02 -17.07
CA VAL A 117 4.44 10.57 -17.69
C VAL A 117 4.14 11.15 -19.08
N LYS A 118 3.20 10.55 -19.82
CA LYS A 118 2.71 11.06 -21.12
C LYS A 118 1.84 12.33 -20.99
N GLY A 119 1.63 12.83 -19.78
CA GLY A 119 0.92 14.08 -19.49
C GLY A 119 -0.59 13.92 -19.34
N GLN A 120 -1.25 15.04 -18.99
CA GLN A 120 -2.66 15.06 -18.60
C GLN A 120 -3.61 14.55 -19.70
N ARG A 121 -3.28 14.77 -20.98
CA ARG A 121 -4.09 14.31 -22.11
C ARG A 121 -4.13 12.79 -22.20
N ALA A 122 -2.98 12.12 -22.08
CA ALA A 122 -2.90 10.66 -22.09
C ALA A 122 -3.60 10.06 -20.87
N TYR A 123 -3.41 10.67 -19.70
CA TYR A 123 -4.10 10.26 -18.48
C TYR A 123 -5.63 10.36 -18.63
N LYS A 124 -6.15 11.48 -19.16
CA LYS A 124 -7.60 11.62 -19.45
C LYS A 124 -8.10 10.66 -20.52
N LYS A 125 -7.29 10.37 -21.55
CA LYS A 125 -7.64 9.40 -22.60
C LYS A 125 -7.90 8.02 -22.00
N ALA A 126 -7.08 7.58 -21.04
CA ALA A 126 -7.28 6.31 -20.34
C ALA A 126 -8.68 6.21 -19.70
N PHE A 127 -9.12 7.23 -18.97
CA PHE A 127 -10.45 7.21 -18.36
C PHE A 127 -11.58 7.28 -19.38
N PHE A 128 -11.37 7.96 -20.50
CA PHE A 128 -12.35 7.96 -21.57
C PHE A 128 -12.49 6.57 -22.22
N GLU A 129 -11.37 5.92 -22.50
CA GLU A 129 -11.32 4.54 -23.00
C GLU A 129 -12.01 3.59 -22.03
N MET A 130 -11.69 3.67 -20.73
CA MET A 130 -12.35 2.91 -19.68
C MET A 130 -13.87 3.15 -19.62
N GLY A 131 -14.31 4.41 -19.71
CA GLY A 131 -15.72 4.78 -19.66
C GLY A 131 -16.52 4.40 -20.91
N SER A 132 -15.85 4.30 -22.07
CA SER A 132 -16.50 3.95 -23.33
C SER A 132 -17.07 2.53 -23.36
N HIS A 133 -16.63 1.65 -22.46
CA HIS A 133 -17.26 0.34 -22.23
C HIS A 133 -18.70 0.42 -21.71
N PHE A 134 -19.11 1.57 -21.13
CA PHE A 134 -20.41 1.75 -20.50
C PHE A 134 -21.26 2.86 -21.13
N SER A 135 -20.64 3.82 -21.82
CA SER A 135 -21.32 4.99 -22.35
C SER A 135 -20.58 5.63 -23.51
N SER A 136 -21.28 5.94 -24.59
CA SER A 136 -20.72 6.73 -25.70
C SER A 136 -20.72 8.25 -25.43
N SER A 137 -21.40 8.70 -24.36
CA SER A 137 -21.51 10.13 -24.02
C SER A 137 -20.26 10.64 -23.29
N PHE A 138 -19.49 11.50 -23.98
CA PHE A 138 -18.34 12.21 -23.40
C PHE A 138 -18.71 13.01 -22.14
N ARG A 139 -19.86 13.69 -22.15
CA ARG A 139 -20.32 14.46 -20.99
C ARG A 139 -20.58 13.58 -19.78
N LYS A 140 -21.19 12.40 -19.98
CA LYS A 140 -21.46 11.45 -18.90
C LYS A 140 -20.15 10.90 -18.32
N ILE A 141 -19.22 10.48 -19.17
CA ILE A 141 -17.91 9.96 -18.73
C ILE A 141 -17.11 11.04 -17.97
N ASN A 142 -17.05 12.26 -18.50
CA ASN A 142 -16.33 13.35 -17.84
C ASN A 142 -16.96 13.73 -16.49
N ARG A 143 -18.30 13.66 -16.37
CA ARG A 143 -18.99 13.87 -15.09
C ARG A 143 -18.66 12.75 -14.11
N ALA A 144 -18.71 11.49 -14.53
CA ALA A 144 -18.34 10.34 -13.70
C ALA A 144 -16.90 10.45 -13.19
N TRP A 145 -15.97 10.85 -14.06
CA TRP A 145 -14.57 11.11 -13.70
C TRP A 145 -14.44 12.21 -12.63
N ASN A 146 -15.11 13.34 -12.81
CA ASN A 146 -15.01 14.45 -11.86
C ASN A 146 -15.57 14.08 -10.48
N GLU A 147 -16.71 13.37 -10.42
CA GLU A 147 -17.27 12.93 -9.14
C GLU A 147 -16.40 11.87 -8.46
N ALA A 148 -15.87 10.91 -9.23
CA ALA A 148 -14.92 9.93 -8.73
C ALA A 148 -13.64 10.59 -8.18
N PHE A 149 -13.13 11.61 -8.87
CA PHE A 149 -11.93 12.35 -8.45
C PHE A 149 -12.16 13.11 -7.15
N LYS A 150 -13.33 13.75 -6.96
CA LYS A 150 -13.68 14.38 -5.68
C LYS A 150 -13.70 13.36 -4.53
N LEU A 151 -14.23 12.17 -4.78
CA LEU A 151 -14.25 11.11 -3.78
C LEU A 151 -12.83 10.64 -3.42
N GLN A 152 -11.95 10.52 -4.42
CA GLN A 152 -10.53 10.22 -4.21
C GLN A 152 -9.83 11.30 -3.39
N SER A 153 -10.09 12.59 -3.65
CA SER A 153 -9.51 13.67 -2.83
C SER A 153 -9.99 13.59 -1.37
N ARG A 154 -11.27 13.31 -1.13
CA ARG A 154 -11.79 13.11 0.22
C ARG A 154 -11.19 11.88 0.91
N PHE A 155 -10.93 10.80 0.15
CA PHE A 155 -10.22 9.63 0.66
C PHE A 155 -8.81 10.01 1.12
N GLU A 156 -8.05 10.72 0.29
CA GLU A 156 -6.69 11.17 0.62
C GLU A 156 -6.66 12.13 1.83
N GLU A 157 -7.65 13.02 1.97
CA GLU A 157 -7.82 13.85 3.16
C GLU A 157 -8.05 13.04 4.45
N LEU A 158 -8.85 11.96 4.37
CA LEU A 158 -9.05 11.05 5.51
C LEU A 158 -7.73 10.37 5.90
N LEU A 159 -6.94 9.91 4.94
CA LEU A 159 -5.64 9.29 5.19
C LEU A 159 -4.68 10.24 5.92
N VAL A 160 -4.55 11.46 5.39
CA VAL A 160 -3.73 12.53 6.02
C VAL A 160 -4.23 12.89 7.41
N SER A 161 -5.53 12.76 7.67
CA SER A 161 -6.10 13.00 9.00
C SER A 161 -5.82 11.86 10.01
N GLY A 162 -5.17 10.77 9.59
CA GLY A 162 -4.75 9.66 10.46
C GLY A 162 -5.56 8.37 10.32
N TYR A 163 -6.51 8.28 9.39
CA TYR A 163 -7.22 7.01 9.12
C TYR A 163 -6.40 6.11 8.19
N PHE A 164 -6.57 4.80 8.30
CA PHE A 164 -6.00 3.84 7.36
C PHE A 164 -6.93 3.59 6.15
N PRO A 165 -6.43 3.07 5.02
CA PRO A 165 -7.23 2.88 3.82
C PRO A 165 -8.55 2.15 4.01
N LEU A 166 -8.57 1.04 4.74
CA LEU A 166 -9.81 0.27 4.96
C LEU A 166 -10.82 1.05 5.83
N GLU A 167 -10.34 1.79 6.83
CA GLU A 167 -11.18 2.65 7.67
C GLU A 167 -11.75 3.82 6.84
N ALA A 168 -10.91 4.48 6.06
CA ALA A 168 -11.30 5.60 5.21
C ALA A 168 -12.31 5.16 4.13
N ILE A 169 -12.15 3.97 3.53
CA ILE A 169 -13.15 3.39 2.62
C ILE A 169 -14.47 3.18 3.36
N GLY A 170 -14.45 2.58 4.56
CA GLY A 170 -15.66 2.37 5.38
C GLY A 170 -16.38 3.67 5.75
N ILE A 171 -15.64 4.75 6.05
CA ILE A 171 -16.19 6.07 6.33
C ILE A 171 -16.88 6.66 5.09
N LEU A 172 -16.28 6.50 3.91
CA LEU A 172 -16.84 7.01 2.67
C LEU A 172 -18.12 6.26 2.25
N GLU A 173 -18.20 4.96 2.55
CA GLU A 173 -19.36 4.13 2.23
C GLU A 173 -20.50 4.28 3.23
N SER A 174 -20.20 4.29 4.53
CA SER A 174 -21.21 4.38 5.59
C SER A 174 -21.61 5.80 5.96
N GLY A 175 -20.78 6.80 5.62
CA GLY A 175 -20.94 8.19 6.06
C GLY A 175 -20.62 8.45 7.54
N HIS A 176 -20.34 7.40 8.31
CA HIS A 176 -20.08 7.50 9.74
C HIS A 176 -18.58 7.50 10.01
N LYS A 177 -18.11 8.53 10.71
CA LYS A 177 -16.73 8.54 11.23
C LYS A 177 -16.71 7.64 12.47
N GLY A 178 -15.93 6.56 12.43
CA GLY A 178 -15.62 5.79 13.62
C GLY A 178 -14.91 6.66 14.67
N GLU A 179 -14.89 6.20 15.91
CA GLU A 179 -14.08 6.84 16.95
C GLU A 179 -12.59 6.68 16.60
N LYS A 180 -11.82 7.77 16.75
CA LYS A 180 -10.37 7.66 16.70
C LYS A 180 -9.90 7.12 18.03
N ASP A 181 -8.95 6.19 18.00
CA ASP A 181 -8.23 5.73 19.18
C ASP A 181 -7.65 6.95 19.91
N LYS A 182 -8.25 7.32 21.04
CA LYS A 182 -7.78 8.37 21.95
C LYS A 182 -7.18 7.69 23.16
N HIS A 183 -5.99 7.15 22.98
CA HIS A 183 -5.19 6.63 24.07
C HIS A 183 -3.83 7.34 24.06
N ASP A 184 -3.34 7.70 25.24
CA ASP A 184 -1.99 8.17 25.43
C ASP A 184 -1.06 6.98 25.16
N ALA A 185 -0.51 6.94 23.95
CA ALA A 185 0.39 5.86 23.54
C ALA A 185 1.76 6.06 24.18
N ALA A 186 2.33 4.98 24.72
CA ALA A 186 3.66 4.99 25.31
C ALA A 186 4.76 5.22 24.25
N HIS A 187 4.51 4.78 23.01
CA HIS A 187 5.42 4.91 21.89
C HIS A 187 4.69 5.28 20.59
N GLU A 188 5.29 6.13 19.76
CA GLU A 188 4.85 6.30 18.37
C GLU A 188 5.78 5.56 17.40
N ILE A 189 5.20 4.68 16.60
CA ILE A 189 5.91 3.80 15.67
C ILE A 189 5.56 4.17 14.24
N ALA A 190 6.58 4.35 13.41
CA ALA A 190 6.40 4.45 11.97
C ALA A 190 6.36 3.05 11.36
N VAL A 191 5.19 2.64 10.85
CA VAL A 191 5.03 1.39 10.11
C VAL A 191 5.14 1.69 8.62
N LEU A 192 6.23 1.19 8.02
CA LEU A 192 6.59 1.46 6.63
C LEU A 192 6.54 0.19 5.80
N GLY A 193 6.33 0.36 4.50
CA GLY A 193 6.19 -0.73 3.55
C GLY A 193 5.22 -0.33 2.44
N HIS A 194 4.98 -1.23 1.50
CA HIS A 194 3.93 -1.01 0.53
C HIS A 194 2.55 -1.12 1.19
N GLY A 195 1.61 -0.23 0.86
CA GLY A 195 0.24 -0.24 1.41
C GLY A 195 -0.49 -1.55 1.18
N TYR A 196 -0.30 -2.17 0.02
CA TYR A 196 -0.84 -3.50 -0.28
C TYR A 196 -0.16 -4.65 0.46
N THR A 197 0.90 -4.36 1.21
CA THR A 197 1.56 -5.28 2.14
C THR A 197 1.06 -5.03 3.55
N ILE A 198 1.03 -3.77 4.02
CA ILE A 198 0.69 -3.44 5.41
C ILE A 198 -0.81 -3.45 5.72
N TYR A 199 -1.67 -3.13 4.74
CA TYR A 199 -3.13 -3.02 4.94
C TYR A 199 -3.91 -4.28 4.55
N ASP A 200 -3.24 -5.26 3.95
CA ASP A 200 -3.83 -6.58 3.76
C ASP A 200 -3.60 -7.39 5.04
N ASN A 201 -4.64 -7.54 5.86
CA ASN A 201 -4.55 -8.16 7.18
C ASN A 201 -4.00 -9.59 7.16
N PHE A 202 -4.29 -10.36 6.10
CA PHE A 202 -3.79 -11.72 5.97
C PHE A 202 -2.32 -11.73 5.58
N LEU A 203 -1.92 -10.88 4.63
CA LEU A 203 -0.52 -10.77 4.24
C LEU A 203 0.31 -10.20 5.39
N SER A 204 -0.09 -9.08 5.97
CA SER A 204 0.64 -8.40 7.05
C SER A 204 0.63 -9.14 8.38
N LEU A 205 -0.11 -10.25 8.48
CA LEU A 205 -0.34 -10.98 9.73
C LEU A 205 -0.79 -10.02 10.84
N ASN A 206 -1.69 -9.09 10.48
CA ASN A 206 -2.25 -8.06 11.36
C ASN A 206 -1.21 -7.16 12.08
N THR A 207 -0.03 -6.94 11.49
CA THR A 207 1.08 -6.17 12.13
C THR A 207 0.63 -4.85 12.79
N ILE A 208 -0.17 -4.02 12.11
CA ILE A 208 -0.66 -2.74 12.65
C ILE A 208 -1.55 -2.95 13.87
N LYS A 209 -2.43 -3.97 13.83
CA LYS A 209 -3.33 -4.29 14.93
C LYS A 209 -2.55 -4.74 16.16
N HIS A 210 -1.59 -5.65 15.99
CA HIS A 210 -0.74 -6.15 17.07
C HIS A 210 0.05 -5.02 17.74
N LEU A 211 0.65 -4.11 16.96
CA LEU A 211 1.35 -2.95 17.52
C LEU A 211 0.41 -2.01 18.30
N LYS A 212 -0.82 -1.79 17.81
CA LYS A 212 -1.83 -1.02 18.55
C LYS A 212 -2.22 -1.69 19.87
N GLU A 213 -2.40 -3.01 19.88
CA GLU A 213 -2.69 -3.79 21.08
C GLU A 213 -1.54 -3.74 22.10
N MET A 214 -0.29 -3.58 21.62
CA MET A 214 0.89 -3.29 22.44
C MET A 214 0.99 -1.83 22.91
N GLY A 215 -0.03 -1.00 22.65
CA GLY A 215 -0.10 0.39 23.10
C GLY A 215 0.66 1.40 22.23
N ALA A 216 1.07 1.01 21.02
CA ALA A 216 1.75 1.91 20.08
C ALA A 216 0.76 2.77 19.29
N LYS A 217 1.10 4.05 19.11
CA LYS A 217 0.46 4.92 18.12
C LYS A 217 1.17 4.76 16.78
N ILE A 218 0.39 4.50 15.73
CA ILE A 218 0.92 4.12 14.43
C ILE A 218 0.91 5.30 13.46
N ASN A 219 2.04 5.52 12.82
CA ASN A 219 2.23 6.48 11.73
C ASN A 219 2.61 5.73 10.45
N THR A 220 1.92 5.99 9.34
CA THR A 220 2.16 5.32 8.05
C THR A 220 2.44 6.33 6.94
N VAL A 221 2.94 5.85 5.81
CA VAL A 221 3.23 6.68 4.63
C VAL A 221 2.02 7.51 4.20
N GLU A 222 0.82 6.93 4.27
CA GLU A 222 -0.44 7.54 3.84
C GLU A 222 -0.93 8.64 4.80
N ASN A 223 -0.43 8.69 6.04
CA ASN A 223 -0.75 9.76 6.98
C ASN A 223 0.02 11.07 6.70
N LEU A 224 0.89 11.07 5.69
CA LEU A 224 1.64 12.27 5.29
C LEU A 224 1.08 12.90 4.03
N PRO A 225 0.90 14.24 4.02
CA PRO A 225 0.66 14.99 2.80
C PRO A 225 1.74 14.74 1.74
N LEU A 226 1.33 14.58 0.48
CA LEU A 226 2.25 14.30 -0.63
C LEU A 226 3.34 15.39 -0.81
N ASN A 227 3.03 16.65 -0.52
CA ASN A 227 4.00 17.74 -0.59
C ASN A 227 5.12 17.61 0.46
N ILE A 228 4.83 17.03 1.63
CA ILE A 228 5.85 16.72 2.65
C ILE A 228 6.74 15.60 2.14
N ILE A 229 6.13 14.52 1.63
CA ILE A 229 6.84 13.37 1.04
C ILE A 229 7.79 13.81 -0.08
N GLU A 230 7.31 14.66 -1.01
CA GLU A 230 8.15 15.15 -2.13
C GLU A 230 9.32 16.00 -1.62
N ARG A 231 9.08 16.85 -0.63
CA ARG A 231 10.12 17.70 -0.04
C ARG A 231 11.20 16.88 0.65
N THR A 232 10.84 15.85 1.41
CA THR A 232 11.82 15.00 2.09
C THR A 232 12.50 14.02 1.14
N ALA A 233 11.78 13.45 0.18
CA ALA A 233 12.37 12.60 -0.86
C ALA A 233 13.38 13.35 -1.74
N ALA A 234 13.22 14.68 -1.92
CA ALA A 234 14.18 15.52 -2.64
C ALA A 234 15.54 15.65 -1.94
N LYS A 235 15.66 15.26 -0.66
CA LYS A 235 16.94 15.21 0.06
C LYS A 235 17.82 14.02 -0.36
N LEU A 236 17.26 13.05 -1.08
CA LEU A 236 18.03 11.90 -1.58
C LEU A 236 19.04 12.37 -2.65
N PRO A 237 20.28 11.83 -2.67
CA PRO A 237 21.27 12.19 -3.68
C PRO A 237 20.80 11.92 -5.12
N LYS A 238 19.94 10.91 -5.30
CA LYS A 238 19.30 10.56 -6.56
C LYS A 238 17.82 10.39 -6.32
N ARG A 239 17.01 11.02 -7.19
CA ARG A 239 15.54 10.89 -7.13
C ARG A 239 15.14 9.43 -7.31
N MET A 240 14.34 8.93 -6.36
CA MET A 240 13.72 7.63 -6.49
C MET A 240 12.72 7.62 -7.65
N PHE A 241 12.90 6.69 -8.59
CA PHE A 241 12.12 6.65 -9.82
C PHE A 241 10.83 5.84 -9.69
N TRP A 242 10.70 4.99 -8.67
CA TRP A 242 9.46 4.30 -8.36
C TRP A 242 8.56 5.14 -7.48
N THR A 243 7.30 5.33 -7.89
CA THR A 243 6.33 6.15 -7.16
C THR A 243 6.17 5.69 -5.71
N MET A 244 5.95 4.40 -5.48
CA MET A 244 5.80 3.86 -4.12
C MET A 244 7.09 3.97 -3.31
N GLY A 245 8.24 3.67 -3.92
CA GLY A 245 9.53 3.79 -3.24
C GLY A 245 9.87 5.22 -2.84
N LYS A 246 9.56 6.19 -3.70
CA LYS A 246 9.71 7.61 -3.37
C LYS A 246 8.82 8.00 -2.19
N ARG A 247 7.59 7.50 -2.15
CA ARG A 247 6.66 7.75 -1.03
C ARG A 247 7.19 7.17 0.28
N ILE A 248 7.61 5.89 0.27
CA ILE A 248 8.16 5.21 1.45
C ILE A 248 9.44 5.91 1.94
N LEU A 249 10.42 6.18 1.07
CA LEU A 249 11.66 6.87 1.48
C LEU A 249 11.40 8.31 1.94
N GLY A 250 10.51 9.04 1.27
CA GLY A 250 10.13 10.39 1.70
C GLY A 250 9.52 10.38 3.10
N ALA A 251 8.62 9.44 3.37
CA ALA A 251 8.03 9.25 4.70
C ALA A 251 9.07 8.81 5.74
N ALA A 252 9.93 7.85 5.40
CA ALA A 252 11.02 7.42 6.27
C ALA A 252 11.92 8.60 6.68
N LEU A 253 12.43 9.36 5.71
CA LEU A 253 13.29 10.51 5.98
C LEU A 253 12.58 11.59 6.80
N TYR A 254 11.26 11.73 6.62
CA TYR A 254 10.47 12.64 7.46
C TYR A 254 10.39 12.14 8.91
N TYR A 255 10.06 10.88 9.14
CA TYR A 255 9.92 10.31 10.48
C TYR A 255 11.26 10.24 11.22
N LEU A 256 12.37 10.01 10.51
CA LEU A 256 13.72 10.05 11.09
C LEU A 256 14.13 11.43 11.65
N GLU A 257 13.42 12.49 11.28
CA GLU A 257 13.68 13.85 11.78
C GLU A 257 12.72 14.24 12.93
N ARG A 258 11.83 13.34 13.35
CA ARG A 258 10.81 13.60 14.38
C ARG A 258 11.20 12.96 15.71
N SER A 259 11.35 13.79 16.74
CA SER A 259 11.58 13.33 18.12
C SER A 259 10.40 12.56 18.72
N GLN A 260 9.24 12.59 18.07
CA GLN A 260 8.02 11.89 18.51
C GLN A 260 8.00 10.43 18.07
N ILE A 261 8.81 10.04 17.08
CA ILE A 261 8.83 8.67 16.55
C ILE A 261 9.93 7.90 17.26
N ASP A 262 9.56 6.84 17.95
CA ASP A 262 10.49 6.04 18.76
C ASP A 262 11.16 4.92 17.95
N GLY A 263 10.53 4.48 16.87
CA GLY A 263 11.06 3.40 16.05
C GLY A 263 10.35 3.22 14.71
N ILE A 264 11.00 2.47 13.83
CA ILE A 264 10.48 2.11 12.50
C ILE A 264 10.31 0.58 12.40
N VAL A 265 9.09 0.15 12.10
CA VAL A 265 8.78 -1.23 11.70
C VAL A 265 8.60 -1.22 10.19
N TYR A 266 9.52 -1.83 9.45
CA TYR A 266 9.43 -1.96 8.00
C TYR A 266 8.91 -3.34 7.64
N VAL A 267 7.78 -3.42 6.94
CA VAL A 267 7.19 -4.67 6.45
C VAL A 267 7.43 -4.80 4.96
N THR A 268 8.14 -5.86 4.58
CA THR A 268 8.45 -6.21 3.19
C THR A 268 8.00 -7.63 2.87
N VAL A 269 8.07 -8.00 1.60
CA VAL A 269 7.68 -9.33 1.11
C VAL A 269 8.77 -9.95 0.26
N PHE A 270 8.89 -11.27 0.35
CA PHE A 270 9.80 -12.03 -0.48
C PHE A 270 9.49 -11.83 -1.98
N GLY A 271 10.53 -11.76 -2.79
CA GLY A 271 10.45 -11.56 -4.24
C GLY A 271 10.13 -10.13 -4.70
N CYS A 272 10.04 -9.14 -3.80
CA CYS A 272 9.83 -7.74 -4.17
C CYS A 272 11.16 -7.00 -4.42
N GLY A 273 11.63 -7.01 -5.67
CA GLY A 273 12.92 -6.41 -6.05
C GLY A 273 13.05 -4.90 -5.79
N PRO A 274 12.09 -4.04 -6.16
CA PRO A 274 12.18 -2.61 -5.84
C PRO A 274 12.23 -2.35 -4.33
N ASP A 275 11.46 -3.11 -3.56
CA ASP A 275 11.32 -2.93 -2.12
C ASP A 275 12.56 -3.36 -1.34
N SER A 276 13.30 -4.37 -1.80
CA SER A 276 14.58 -4.75 -1.18
C SER A 276 15.58 -3.59 -1.19
N MET A 277 15.58 -2.76 -2.24
CA MET A 277 16.42 -1.55 -2.30
C MET A 277 15.88 -0.43 -1.39
N ILE A 278 14.56 -0.28 -1.31
CA ILE A 278 13.92 0.75 -0.48
C ILE A 278 14.12 0.45 1.00
N ALA A 279 13.94 -0.81 1.41
CA ALA A 279 14.13 -1.30 2.77
C ALA A 279 15.59 -1.11 3.22
N ASP A 280 16.57 -1.56 2.42
CA ASP A 280 18.01 -1.38 2.72
C ASP A 280 18.39 0.10 2.86
N LEU A 281 17.91 0.96 1.95
CA LEU A 281 18.17 2.41 2.07
C LEU A 281 17.56 2.98 3.34
N THR A 282 16.31 2.60 3.66
CA THR A 282 15.61 3.06 4.86
C THR A 282 16.36 2.65 6.13
N GLU A 283 16.78 1.39 6.22
CA GLU A 283 17.57 0.85 7.32
C GLU A 283 18.88 1.61 7.51
N ARG A 284 19.62 1.86 6.41
CA ARG A 284 20.87 2.62 6.45
C ARG A 284 20.67 4.03 6.99
N TYR A 285 19.59 4.71 6.58
CA TYR A 285 19.27 6.04 7.09
C TYR A 285 18.86 6.00 8.57
N ALA A 286 18.07 5.00 8.98
CA ALA A 286 17.69 4.81 10.37
C ALA A 286 18.91 4.58 11.27
N ARG A 287 19.79 3.66 10.88
CA ARG A 287 21.03 3.34 11.62
C ARG A 287 21.95 4.56 11.77
N ARG A 288 22.11 5.38 10.72
CA ARG A 288 22.91 6.62 10.79
C ARG A 288 22.35 7.65 11.77
N ARG A 289 21.05 7.61 12.05
CA ARG A 289 20.36 8.51 12.98
C ARG A 289 20.17 7.89 14.37
N GLY A 290 20.63 6.65 14.60
CA GLY A 290 20.39 5.93 15.83
C GLY A 290 18.92 5.56 16.05
N MET A 291 18.09 5.58 15.01
CA MET A 291 16.67 5.24 15.09
C MET A 291 16.52 3.70 15.17
N PRO A 292 15.85 3.16 16.20
CA PRO A 292 15.44 1.76 16.24
C PRO A 292 14.69 1.35 14.97
N PHE A 293 15.12 0.25 14.37
CA PHE A 293 14.59 -0.24 13.10
C PHE A 293 14.49 -1.76 13.11
N ILE A 294 13.34 -2.29 12.70
CA ILE A 294 13.15 -3.73 12.46
C ILE A 294 12.57 -3.97 11.07
N LEU A 295 13.18 -4.90 10.34
CA LEU A 295 12.70 -5.36 9.03
C LEU A 295 11.96 -6.70 9.17
N ILE A 296 10.68 -6.73 8.83
CA ILE A 296 9.83 -7.93 8.82
C ILE A 296 9.60 -8.33 7.36
N THR A 297 10.24 -9.43 6.96
CA THR A 297 10.07 -10.02 5.63
C THR A 297 9.01 -11.12 5.70
N LEU A 298 8.00 -11.02 4.84
CA LEU A 298 6.87 -11.94 4.78
C LEU A 298 6.88 -12.77 3.50
N ASP A 299 6.44 -14.01 3.59
CA ASP A 299 6.30 -14.98 2.49
C ASP A 299 5.03 -15.84 2.65
N GLU A 300 4.82 -16.80 1.75
CA GLU A 300 3.66 -17.70 1.73
C GLU A 300 3.57 -18.63 2.95
N HIS A 301 4.68 -18.83 3.66
CA HIS A 301 4.85 -19.78 4.76
C HIS A 301 4.99 -19.09 6.12
N SER A 302 4.99 -17.75 6.14
CA SER A 302 5.19 -16.94 7.33
C SER A 302 4.09 -17.20 8.35
N GLY A 303 4.50 -17.52 9.58
CA GLY A 303 3.60 -17.76 10.72
C GLY A 303 3.44 -16.52 11.58
N GLU A 304 2.19 -16.24 11.99
CA GLU A 304 1.83 -15.06 12.80
C GLU A 304 2.60 -14.99 14.13
N ALA A 305 2.75 -16.11 14.84
CA ALA A 305 3.45 -16.16 16.12
C ALA A 305 4.89 -15.62 16.03
N GLY A 306 5.62 -15.96 14.95
CA GLY A 306 6.99 -15.49 14.75
C GLY A 306 7.09 -13.99 14.47
N VAL A 307 6.06 -13.41 13.85
CA VAL A 307 5.97 -11.94 13.66
C VAL A 307 5.66 -11.25 14.97
N ILE A 308 4.67 -11.75 15.73
CA ILE A 308 4.27 -11.19 17.03
C ILE A 308 5.47 -11.14 17.99
N THR A 309 6.18 -12.25 18.19
CA THR A 309 7.33 -12.27 19.12
C THR A 309 8.43 -11.26 18.75
N ARG A 310 8.63 -11.01 17.46
CA ARG A 310 9.58 -10.00 17.00
C ARG A 310 9.10 -8.58 17.24
N LEU A 311 7.80 -8.33 17.13
CA LEU A 311 7.18 -7.04 17.47
C LEU A 311 7.24 -6.80 18.98
N GLU A 312 6.93 -7.81 19.80
CA GLU A 312 7.03 -7.76 21.27
C GLU A 312 8.46 -7.39 21.69
N ALA A 313 9.46 -8.14 21.20
CA ALA A 313 10.86 -7.86 21.50
C ALA A 313 11.30 -6.45 21.06
N PHE A 314 10.78 -5.96 19.93
CA PHE A 314 11.05 -4.61 19.46
C PHE A 314 10.43 -3.55 20.38
N MET A 315 9.18 -3.74 20.81
CA MET A 315 8.51 -2.83 21.74
C MET A 315 9.16 -2.83 23.12
N ASP A 316 9.59 -3.99 23.62
CA ASP A 316 10.31 -4.12 24.89
C ASP A 316 11.66 -3.37 24.87
N MET A 317 12.39 -3.48 23.76
CA MET A 317 13.63 -2.74 23.55
C MET A 317 13.40 -1.22 23.62
N LEU A 318 12.33 -0.71 23.00
CA LEU A 318 11.99 0.73 23.05
C LEU A 318 11.65 1.18 24.48
N ALA A 319 10.89 0.36 25.21
CA ALA A 319 10.53 0.64 26.60
C ALA A 319 11.77 0.68 27.53
N TRP A 320 12.78 -0.14 27.25
CA TRP A 320 14.04 -0.15 27.99
C TRP A 320 14.90 1.07 27.69
N SER A 321 15.06 1.43 26.40
CA SER A 321 15.82 2.62 26.00
C SER A 321 15.27 3.92 26.60
N GLY A 322 13.96 4.00 26.87
CA GLY A 322 13.33 5.14 27.56
C GLY A 322 13.52 5.17 29.09
N LYS A 323 13.86 4.04 29.73
CA LYS A 323 13.92 3.91 31.20
C LYS A 323 15.33 3.86 31.77
N ASN A 324 16.32 3.37 31.01
CA ASN A 324 17.72 3.32 31.42
C ASN A 324 18.59 2.99 30.21
N GLU A 325 19.43 3.91 29.74
CA GLU A 325 20.74 3.53 29.21
C GLU A 325 21.74 4.69 29.25
N ASN A 326 22.72 4.55 30.15
CA ASN A 326 24.09 4.95 29.86
C ASN A 326 24.49 4.23 28.56
N HIS A 327 24.83 4.98 27.51
CA HIS A 327 25.32 4.43 26.25
C HIS A 327 26.51 3.49 26.46
N PHE A 328 26.28 2.19 26.58
CA PHE A 328 27.34 1.19 26.45
C PHE A 328 27.45 0.81 24.98
N SER A 329 28.40 1.46 24.30
CA SER A 329 28.79 1.11 22.94
C SER A 329 29.15 -0.38 22.85
N SER A 330 28.49 -1.12 21.97
CA SER A 330 28.80 -2.51 21.62
C SER A 330 30.20 -2.69 20.99
N HIS A 331 30.84 -1.58 20.64
CA HIS A 331 32.28 -1.51 20.37
C HIS A 331 32.91 -0.91 21.62
N GLY A 332 33.43 -1.73 22.53
CA GLY A 332 33.95 -1.32 23.83
C GLY A 332 34.82 -0.06 23.77
N LYS A 333 34.19 1.10 23.93
CA LYS A 333 34.87 2.37 24.13
C LYS A 333 35.10 2.47 25.62
N LEU A 334 36.38 2.49 25.98
CA LEU A 334 36.87 2.71 27.34
C LEU A 334 36.15 3.91 27.95
N VAL A 335 35.52 3.65 29.10
CA VAL A 335 35.10 4.67 30.03
C VAL A 335 36.35 5.16 30.74
N ASP A 336 37.10 6.04 30.10
CA ASP A 336 38.08 6.86 30.82
C ASP A 336 37.45 8.21 31.12
N ILE A 337 36.93 8.26 32.35
CA ILE A 337 36.62 9.47 33.08
C ILE A 337 37.96 10.08 33.48
N CYS A 338 38.22 11.32 33.05
CA CYS A 338 39.00 12.28 33.82
C CYS A 338 38.47 13.69 33.57
#